data_AF-A0A8H9JBP7-F1
#
_entry.id   AF-A0A8H9JBP7-F1
#
_cell.length_a   1.000
_cell.length_b   1.000
_cell.length_c   1.000
_cell.angle_alpha   90.00
_cell.angle_beta   90.00
_cell.angle_gamma   90.00
#
_symmetry.space_group_name_H-M   'P 1'
#
loop_
_entity.id
_entity.type
_entity.pdbx_description
1 polymer ?
#
loop_
_entity_poly.entity_id
_entity_poly.type
_entity_poly.pdbx_seq_one_letter_code
_entity_poly.pdbx_strand_id
1 'polypeptide(L)'
;MTQDLNTTAMQRYHDRFDNDQYSAIGELLASNLYTERDDQRVIDGMIAVQNAAFELCGHPDFDGAWHKLAVFCGQHSISFHTVDAIRDFLRRFSQDDTRIDDFEATAKGMLRAYSGLDDLKTATAHANGVHGWRGRMAYELLAAVEYLTHTAITLLAHGDETYIREKLRNGLHRITGALYEGVRHSEQPSLYNFRSTYFPDERDA
;
A
#
# COMPACT_ATOMS: atom_id res chain seq x y z
N MET A 1 1.77 -14.93 -34.16
CA MET A 1 1.02 -13.76 -33.66
C MET A 1 1.73 -13.11 -32.48
N THR A 2 2.15 -13.86 -31.46
CA THR A 2 2.87 -13.34 -30.27
C THR A 2 4.22 -12.68 -30.60
N GLN A 3 4.98 -13.22 -31.55
CA GLN A 3 6.29 -12.68 -31.94
C GLN A 3 6.20 -11.27 -32.56
N ASP A 4 5.10 -10.97 -33.26
CA ASP A 4 4.84 -9.67 -33.90
C ASP A 4 4.41 -8.60 -32.86
N LEU A 5 3.65 -9.02 -31.85
CA LEU A 5 3.25 -8.17 -30.71
C LEU A 5 4.47 -7.79 -29.85
N ASN A 6 5.36 -8.74 -29.55
CA ASN A 6 6.56 -8.46 -28.76
C ASN A 6 7.47 -7.46 -29.49
N THR A 7 7.73 -7.65 -30.78
CA THR A 7 8.55 -6.71 -31.57
C THR A 7 7.94 -5.31 -31.61
N THR A 8 6.62 -5.22 -31.77
CA THR A 8 5.91 -3.93 -31.75
C THR A 8 6.02 -3.22 -30.41
N ALA A 9 5.83 -3.95 -29.29
CA ALA A 9 5.95 -3.39 -27.94
C ALA A 9 7.38 -2.93 -27.63
N MET A 10 8.39 -3.70 -28.06
CA MET A 10 9.80 -3.32 -27.95
C MET A 10 10.12 -2.05 -28.70
N GLN A 11 9.60 -1.90 -29.92
CA GLN A 11 9.83 -0.71 -30.71
C GLN A 11 9.20 0.53 -30.06
N ARG A 12 7.95 0.44 -29.58
CA ARG A 12 7.30 1.53 -28.84
C ARG A 12 8.07 1.94 -27.59
N TYR A 13 8.60 0.96 -26.85
CA TYR A 13 9.43 1.25 -25.69
C TYR A 13 10.67 2.04 -26.08
N HIS A 14 11.44 1.56 -27.07
CA HIS A 14 12.65 2.23 -27.53
C HIS A 14 12.39 3.65 -28.05
N ASP A 15 11.28 3.87 -28.77
CA ASP A 15 10.91 5.17 -29.32
C ASP A 15 10.58 6.21 -28.22
N ARG A 16 10.13 5.75 -27.04
CA ARG A 16 9.66 6.62 -25.94
C ARG A 16 10.65 6.72 -24.79
N PHE A 17 11.62 5.81 -24.73
CA PHE A 17 12.59 5.69 -23.65
C PHE A 17 13.46 6.95 -23.53
N ASP A 18 13.60 7.41 -22.29
CA ASP A 18 14.42 8.56 -21.93
C ASP A 18 15.50 8.10 -20.95
N ASN A 19 16.73 8.02 -21.45
CA ASN A 19 17.85 7.53 -20.66
C ASN A 19 18.19 8.46 -19.48
N ASP A 20 18.00 9.77 -19.63
CA ASP A 20 18.35 10.74 -18.60
C ASP A 20 17.35 10.65 -17.44
N GLN A 21 16.04 10.58 -17.75
CA GLN A 21 15.01 10.35 -16.74
C GLN A 21 15.16 8.99 -16.05
N TYR A 22 15.41 7.94 -16.83
CA TYR A 22 15.60 6.59 -16.28
C TYR A 22 16.84 6.54 -15.37
N SER A 23 17.96 7.16 -15.78
CA SER A 23 19.15 7.26 -14.95
C SER A 23 18.90 8.07 -13.67
N ALA A 24 18.16 9.18 -13.75
CA ALA A 24 17.81 9.99 -12.59
C ALA A 24 16.94 9.23 -11.58
N ILE A 25 15.99 8.41 -12.04
CA ILE A 25 15.22 7.52 -11.17
C ILE A 25 16.15 6.56 -10.42
N GLY A 26 17.17 5.99 -11.09
CA GLY A 26 18.15 5.12 -10.44
C GLY A 26 18.89 5.80 -9.28
N GLU A 27 19.32 7.06 -9.47
CA GLU A 27 19.96 7.84 -8.41
C GLU A 27 18.99 8.15 -7.24
N LEU A 28 17.73 8.46 -7.55
CA LEU A 28 16.70 8.70 -6.54
C LEU A 28 16.40 7.43 -5.71
N LEU A 29 16.34 6.27 -6.38
CA LEU A 29 16.16 4.98 -5.70
C LEU A 29 17.36 4.66 -4.80
N ALA A 30 18.59 4.81 -5.30
CA ALA A 30 19.80 4.62 -4.50
C ALA A 30 19.80 5.53 -3.25
N SER A 31 19.40 6.79 -3.42
CA SER A 31 19.25 7.75 -2.32
C SER A 31 18.18 7.32 -1.31
N ASN A 32 16.99 6.90 -1.75
CA ASN A 32 15.92 6.46 -0.84
C ASN A 32 16.26 5.16 -0.11
N LEU A 33 17.02 4.27 -0.75
CA LEU A 33 17.42 2.98 -0.19
C LEU A 33 18.71 3.04 0.64
N TYR A 34 19.30 4.23 0.76
CA TYR A 34 20.57 4.49 1.46
C TYR A 34 21.68 3.52 1.02
N THR A 35 21.86 3.39 -0.31
CA THR A 35 22.78 2.42 -0.89
C THR A 35 23.36 2.90 -2.22
N GLU A 36 24.25 2.11 -2.81
CA GLU A 36 24.90 2.40 -4.09
C GLU A 36 24.00 1.98 -5.26
N ARG A 37 24.26 2.56 -6.44
CA ARG A 37 23.41 2.38 -7.62
C ARG A 37 23.39 0.94 -8.15
N ASP A 38 24.45 0.19 -7.89
CA ASP A 38 24.62 -1.22 -8.27
C ASP A 38 24.17 -2.20 -7.18
N ASP A 39 23.66 -1.72 -6.04
CA ASP A 39 23.02 -2.58 -5.04
C ASP A 39 21.80 -3.28 -5.65
N GLN A 40 21.65 -4.57 -5.31
CA GLN A 40 20.59 -5.41 -5.84
C GLN A 40 19.19 -4.79 -5.67
N ARG A 41 18.93 -4.07 -4.58
CA ARG A 41 17.62 -3.43 -4.34
C ARG A 41 17.34 -2.30 -5.31
N VAL A 42 18.37 -1.54 -5.70
CA VAL A 42 18.23 -0.49 -6.72
C VAL A 42 18.01 -1.14 -8.08
N ILE A 43 18.76 -2.19 -8.39
CA ILE A 43 18.60 -2.96 -9.63
C ILE A 43 17.18 -3.52 -9.74
N ASP A 44 16.67 -4.14 -8.67
CA ASP A 44 15.31 -4.70 -8.63
C ASP A 44 14.25 -3.61 -8.84
N GLY A 45 14.43 -2.44 -8.22
CA GLY A 45 13.55 -1.29 -8.44
C GLY A 45 13.58 -0.77 -9.88
N MET A 46 14.77 -0.68 -10.48
CA MET A 46 14.92 -0.27 -11.89
C MET A 46 14.31 -1.29 -12.85
N ILE A 47 14.46 -2.59 -12.58
CA ILE A 47 13.78 -3.67 -13.33
C ILE A 47 12.26 -3.53 -13.21
N ALA A 48 11.74 -3.23 -12.02
CA ALA A 48 10.30 -3.01 -11.83
C ALA A 48 9.78 -1.80 -12.65
N VAL A 49 10.54 -0.70 -12.70
CA VAL A 49 10.22 0.48 -13.55
C VAL A 49 10.20 0.10 -15.02
N GLN A 50 11.22 -0.64 -15.48
CA GLN A 50 11.30 -1.11 -16.86
C GLN A 50 10.13 -2.04 -17.23
N ASN A 51 9.80 -3.00 -16.36
CA ASN A 51 8.71 -3.93 -16.59
C ASN A 51 7.35 -3.22 -16.69
N ALA A 52 7.10 -2.22 -15.84
CA ALA A 52 5.89 -1.40 -15.92
C ALA A 52 5.82 -0.62 -17.24
N ALA A 53 6.94 -0.05 -17.70
CA ALA A 53 7.00 0.61 -19.00
C ALA A 53 6.73 -0.35 -20.18
N PHE A 54 7.22 -1.60 -20.11
CA PHE A 54 6.91 -2.62 -21.12
C PHE A 54 5.44 -3.03 -21.12
N GLU A 55 4.82 -3.15 -19.95
CA GLU A 55 3.40 -3.41 -19.83
C GLU A 55 2.57 -2.30 -20.48
N LEU A 56 2.93 -1.03 -20.25
CA LEU A 56 2.28 0.14 -20.87
C LEU A 56 2.47 0.16 -22.41
N CYS A 57 3.55 -0.44 -22.92
CA CYS A 57 3.75 -0.62 -24.36
C CYS A 57 2.91 -1.77 -24.96
N GLY A 58 2.25 -2.57 -24.12
CA GLY A 58 1.42 -3.71 -24.51
C GLY A 58 2.18 -5.03 -24.62
N HIS A 59 3.31 -5.18 -23.91
CA HIS A 59 4.07 -6.43 -23.93
C HIS A 59 3.34 -7.52 -23.09
N PRO A 60 3.06 -8.71 -23.64
CA PRO A 60 2.17 -9.70 -23.03
C PRO A 60 2.72 -10.33 -21.74
N ASP A 61 4.04 -10.40 -21.59
CA ASP A 61 4.68 -11.08 -20.45
C ASP A 61 4.78 -10.22 -19.17
N PHE A 62 4.40 -8.93 -19.24
CA PHE A 62 4.56 -7.98 -18.13
C PHE A 62 3.24 -7.56 -17.46
N ASP A 63 2.18 -8.36 -17.61
CA ASP A 63 0.89 -8.08 -16.98
C ASP A 63 1.03 -7.87 -15.45
N GLY A 64 0.42 -6.79 -14.95
CA GLY A 64 0.47 -6.38 -13.55
C GLY A 64 1.83 -5.87 -13.05
N ALA A 65 2.77 -5.52 -13.94
CA ALA A 65 4.06 -4.95 -13.57
C ALA A 65 3.92 -3.57 -12.91
N TRP A 66 2.95 -2.73 -13.32
CA TRP A 66 2.68 -1.46 -12.66
C TRP A 66 2.34 -1.65 -11.17
N HIS A 67 1.60 -2.70 -10.84
CA HIS A 67 1.18 -3.00 -9.48
C HIS A 67 2.35 -3.51 -8.64
N LYS A 68 3.17 -4.42 -9.19
CA LYS A 68 4.41 -4.88 -8.55
C LYS A 68 5.36 -3.72 -8.25
N LEU A 69 5.46 -2.75 -9.15
CA LEU A 69 6.23 -1.53 -8.94
C LEU A 69 5.63 -0.67 -7.80
N ALA A 70 4.31 -0.51 -7.74
CA ALA A 70 3.65 0.21 -6.65
C ALA A 70 3.93 -0.43 -5.28
N VAL A 71 3.83 -1.76 -5.21
CA VAL A 71 4.13 -2.55 -4.00
C VAL A 71 5.59 -2.41 -3.59
N PHE A 72 6.52 -2.49 -4.56
CA PHE A 72 7.94 -2.23 -4.31
C PHE A 72 8.14 -0.85 -3.68
N CYS A 73 7.55 0.21 -4.27
CA CYS A 73 7.67 1.57 -3.73
C CYS A 73 7.16 1.65 -2.28
N GLY A 74 6.01 1.05 -1.99
CA GLY A 74 5.42 1.01 -0.64
C GLY A 74 6.29 0.28 0.38
N GLN A 75 6.74 -0.95 0.06
CA GLN A 75 7.51 -1.80 0.98
C GLN A 75 8.91 -1.24 1.26
N HIS A 76 9.50 -0.56 0.28
CA HIS A 76 10.84 0.01 0.39
C HIS A 76 10.85 1.48 0.83
N SER A 77 9.71 2.02 1.26
CA SER A 77 9.59 3.42 1.73
C SER A 77 10.14 4.45 0.73
N ILE A 78 9.93 4.18 -0.56
CA ILE A 78 10.36 5.08 -1.64
C ILE A 78 9.63 6.41 -1.50
N SER A 79 10.34 7.53 -1.61
CA SER A 79 9.76 8.85 -1.32
C SER A 79 8.66 9.23 -2.30
N PHE A 80 7.73 10.08 -1.87
CA PHE A 80 6.66 10.61 -2.73
C PHE A 80 7.22 11.28 -4.00
N HIS A 81 8.31 12.05 -3.84
CA HIS A 81 9.02 12.69 -4.94
C HIS A 81 9.53 11.68 -5.97
N THR A 82 10.11 10.56 -5.51
CA THR A 82 10.59 9.49 -6.39
C THR A 82 9.43 8.76 -7.07
N VAL A 83 8.32 8.53 -6.37
CA VAL A 83 7.09 7.98 -6.97
C VAL A 83 6.55 8.91 -8.06
N ASP A 84 6.54 10.22 -7.82
CA ASP A 84 6.13 11.23 -8.82
C ASP A 84 7.05 11.20 -10.05
N ALA A 85 8.37 11.10 -9.85
CA ALA A 85 9.33 10.98 -10.94
C ALA A 85 9.13 9.69 -11.76
N ILE A 86 8.86 8.56 -11.10
CA ILE A 86 8.54 7.29 -11.77
C ILE A 86 7.24 7.43 -12.57
N ARG A 87 6.18 8.00 -12.00
CA ARG A 87 4.91 8.25 -12.70
C ARG A 87 5.14 9.07 -13.96
N ASP A 88 5.89 10.16 -13.86
CA ASP A 88 6.13 11.07 -14.97
C ASP A 88 6.93 10.38 -16.10
N PHE A 89 7.87 9.50 -15.74
CA PHE A 89 8.53 8.63 -16.70
C PHE A 89 7.56 7.64 -17.36
N LEU A 90 6.69 6.98 -16.58
CA LEU A 90 5.70 6.03 -17.09
C LEU A 90 4.70 6.68 -18.05
N ARG A 91 4.29 7.93 -17.80
CA ARG A 91 3.37 8.68 -18.69
C ARG A 91 3.90 8.89 -20.10
N ARG A 92 5.21 8.79 -20.31
CA ARG A 92 5.80 8.80 -21.66
C ARG A 92 5.38 7.60 -22.48
N PHE A 93 5.12 6.47 -21.83
CA PHE A 93 4.74 5.21 -22.48
C PHE A 93 3.23 5.09 -22.69
N SER A 94 2.41 5.81 -21.94
CA SER A 94 0.96 5.91 -22.19
C SER A 94 0.38 7.06 -21.35
N GLN A 95 0.01 8.19 -21.98
CA GLN A 95 -0.27 9.43 -21.24
C GLN A 95 -1.52 9.37 -20.34
N ASP A 96 -2.56 8.68 -20.80
CA ASP A 96 -3.89 8.64 -20.16
C ASP A 96 -4.26 7.22 -19.66
N ASP A 97 -3.25 6.41 -19.34
CA ASP A 97 -3.47 5.03 -18.86
C ASP A 97 -3.81 5.03 -17.36
N THR A 98 -5.01 4.54 -17.01
CA THR A 98 -5.50 4.51 -15.63
C THR A 98 -4.59 3.71 -14.70
N ARG A 99 -3.83 2.73 -15.24
CA ARG A 99 -2.87 1.94 -14.45
C ARG A 99 -1.74 2.79 -13.86
N ILE A 100 -1.42 3.93 -14.48
CA ILE A 100 -0.40 4.85 -13.96
C ILE A 100 -0.93 5.61 -12.74
N ASP A 101 -2.20 6.02 -12.77
CA ASP A 101 -2.85 6.66 -11.64
C ASP A 101 -3.07 5.65 -10.50
N ASP A 102 -3.43 4.41 -10.83
CA ASP A 102 -3.52 3.30 -9.87
C ASP A 102 -2.16 2.97 -9.24
N PHE A 103 -1.07 2.99 -10.02
CA PHE A 103 0.29 2.86 -9.51
C PHE A 103 0.59 3.94 -8.45
N GLU A 104 0.37 5.20 -8.81
CA GLU A 104 0.66 6.34 -7.93
C GLU A 104 -0.16 6.25 -6.64
N ALA A 105 -1.47 6.03 -6.77
CA ALA A 105 -2.40 5.94 -5.65
C ALA A 105 -2.07 4.76 -4.72
N THR A 106 -1.77 3.58 -5.29
CA THR A 106 -1.39 2.39 -4.53
C THR A 106 -0.09 2.62 -3.77
N ALA A 107 0.96 3.11 -4.45
CA ALA A 107 2.24 3.38 -3.82
C ALA A 107 2.11 4.41 -2.69
N LYS A 108 1.48 5.55 -2.94
CA LYS A 108 1.29 6.61 -1.94
C LYS A 108 0.38 6.16 -0.78
N GLY A 109 -0.64 5.36 -1.07
CA GLY A 109 -1.51 4.75 -0.06
C GLY A 109 -0.71 3.86 0.88
N MET A 110 0.09 2.94 0.34
CA MET A 110 0.95 2.07 1.13
C MET A 110 1.99 2.86 1.94
N LEU A 111 2.66 3.83 1.32
CA LEU A 111 3.65 4.69 2.01
C LEU A 111 3.04 5.43 3.20
N ARG A 112 1.83 5.99 3.05
CA ARG A 112 1.14 6.64 4.17
C ARG A 112 0.74 5.66 5.25
N ALA A 113 0.19 4.51 4.86
CA ALA A 113 -0.19 3.47 5.80
C ALA A 113 1.02 2.98 6.62
N TYR A 114 2.16 2.70 5.99
CA TYR A 114 3.39 2.32 6.70
C TYR A 114 3.90 3.43 7.60
N SER A 115 3.93 4.70 7.13
CA SER A 115 4.43 5.82 7.92
C SER A 115 3.66 6.05 9.22
N GLY A 116 2.35 5.78 9.24
CA GLY A 116 1.51 5.96 10.43
C GLY A 116 1.62 4.83 11.46
N LEU A 117 2.22 3.69 11.14
CA LEU A 117 2.25 2.53 12.04
C LEU A 117 3.08 2.79 13.31
N ASP A 118 4.19 3.52 13.22
CA ASP A 118 5.05 3.77 14.39
C ASP A 118 4.43 4.75 15.38
N ASP A 119 3.79 5.81 14.88
CA ASP A 119 3.01 6.73 15.70
C ASP A 119 1.84 6.00 16.37
N LEU A 120 1.18 5.10 15.63
CA LEU A 120 0.07 4.31 16.16
C LEU A 120 0.51 3.34 17.26
N LYS A 121 1.65 2.67 17.09
CA LYS A 121 2.25 1.82 18.14
C LYS A 121 2.59 2.63 19.39
N THR A 122 3.16 3.81 19.20
CA THR A 122 3.49 4.73 20.29
C THR A 122 2.24 5.20 21.04
N ALA A 123 1.21 5.63 20.31
CA ALA A 123 -0.08 6.00 20.89
C ALA A 123 -0.73 4.84 21.66
N THR A 124 -0.68 3.63 21.10
CA THR A 124 -1.18 2.40 21.74
C THR A 124 -0.45 2.13 23.07
N ALA A 125 0.88 2.28 23.09
CA ALA A 125 1.67 2.12 24.30
C ALA A 125 1.31 3.16 25.38
N HIS A 126 1.11 4.41 25.00
CA HIS A 126 0.65 5.45 25.93
C HIS A 126 -0.75 5.17 26.47
N ALA A 127 -1.69 4.73 25.62
CA ALA A 127 -3.04 4.36 26.05
C ALA A 127 -3.03 3.20 27.07
N ASN A 128 -2.15 2.22 26.89
CA ASN A 128 -1.97 1.12 27.85
C ASN A 128 -1.49 1.61 29.24
N GLY A 129 -0.77 2.74 29.29
CA GLY A 129 -0.36 3.37 30.54
C GLY A 129 -1.50 4.10 31.27
N VAL A 130 -2.64 4.35 30.62
CA VAL A 130 -3.79 5.02 31.23
C VAL A 130 -4.61 4.02 32.05
N HIS A 131 -4.77 4.30 33.35
CA HIS A 131 -5.53 3.43 34.23
C HIS A 131 -7.05 3.55 34.05
N GLY A 132 -7.75 2.43 34.30
CA GLY A 132 -9.20 2.35 34.23
C GLY A 132 -9.74 1.95 32.85
N TRP A 133 -11.06 1.85 32.76
CA TRP A 133 -11.74 1.29 31.58
C TRP A 133 -11.59 2.15 30.34
N ARG A 134 -11.48 3.49 30.48
CA ARG A 134 -11.26 4.41 29.35
C ARG A 134 -9.89 4.20 28.69
N GLY A 135 -8.86 3.98 29.50
CA GLY A 135 -7.51 3.66 29.01
C GLY A 135 -7.46 2.32 28.28
N ARG A 136 -8.06 1.28 28.87
CA ARG A 136 -8.19 -0.04 28.22
C ARG A 136 -9.00 0.02 26.92
N MET A 137 -10.12 0.73 26.92
CA MET A 137 -10.94 0.94 25.72
C MET A 137 -10.15 1.65 24.61
N ALA A 138 -9.42 2.72 24.94
CA ALA A 138 -8.58 3.43 23.99
C ALA A 138 -7.44 2.55 23.45
N TYR A 139 -6.79 1.76 24.32
CA TYR A 139 -5.78 0.79 23.92
C TYR A 139 -6.31 -0.23 22.91
N GLU A 140 -7.46 -0.85 23.21
CA GLU A 140 -8.09 -1.83 22.32
C GLU A 140 -8.47 -1.21 20.96
N LEU A 141 -8.98 0.03 20.94
CA LEU A 141 -9.30 0.72 19.68
C LEU A 141 -8.05 1.05 18.86
N LEU A 142 -6.98 1.57 19.48
CA LEU A 142 -5.74 1.89 18.76
C LEU A 142 -5.06 0.61 18.23
N ALA A 143 -5.07 -0.48 19.02
CA ALA A 143 -4.60 -1.78 18.56
C ALA A 143 -5.47 -2.34 17.41
N ALA A 144 -6.78 -2.08 17.40
CA ALA A 144 -7.63 -2.44 16.28
C ALA A 144 -7.24 -1.69 14.99
N VAL A 145 -6.96 -0.38 15.10
CA VAL A 145 -6.50 0.43 13.95
C VAL A 145 -5.20 -0.15 13.37
N GLU A 146 -4.29 -0.68 14.19
CA GLU A 146 -3.04 -1.28 13.69
C GLU A 146 -3.34 -2.50 12.80
N TYR A 147 -4.22 -3.40 13.24
CA TYR A 147 -4.66 -4.55 12.43
C TYR A 147 -5.38 -4.13 11.15
N LEU A 148 -6.23 -3.10 11.20
CA LEU A 148 -6.95 -2.59 10.04
C LEU A 148 -6.00 -1.92 9.03
N THR A 149 -5.01 -1.17 9.49
CA THR A 149 -3.96 -0.59 8.65
C THR A 149 -3.13 -1.67 7.97
N HIS A 150 -2.72 -2.71 8.70
CA HIS A 150 -2.05 -3.87 8.09
C HIS A 150 -2.90 -4.56 7.04
N THR A 151 -4.20 -4.73 7.31
CA THR A 151 -5.14 -5.30 6.34
C THR A 151 -5.19 -4.46 5.06
N ALA A 152 -5.33 -3.13 5.18
CA ALA A 152 -5.36 -2.22 4.04
C ALA A 152 -4.07 -2.30 3.21
N ILE A 153 -2.90 -2.34 3.87
CA ILE A 153 -1.60 -2.54 3.21
C ILE A 153 -1.59 -3.86 2.42
N THR A 154 -2.04 -4.97 3.04
CA THR A 154 -2.05 -6.28 2.37
C THR A 154 -3.04 -6.32 1.21
N LEU A 155 -4.21 -5.69 1.33
CA LEU A 155 -5.17 -5.57 0.22
C LEU A 155 -4.58 -4.78 -0.96
N LEU A 156 -3.97 -3.62 -0.69
CA LEU A 156 -3.27 -2.83 -1.71
C LEU A 156 -2.14 -3.62 -2.38
N ALA A 157 -1.49 -4.52 -1.63
CA ALA A 157 -0.43 -5.36 -2.15
C ALA A 157 -0.91 -6.65 -2.86
N HIS A 158 -2.23 -6.87 -3.00
CA HIS A 158 -2.80 -8.14 -3.45
C HIS A 158 -2.23 -9.35 -2.69
N GLY A 159 -2.07 -9.19 -1.37
CA GLY A 159 -1.52 -10.23 -0.51
C GLY A 159 -2.51 -11.34 -0.19
N ASP A 160 -2.05 -12.30 0.62
CA ASP A 160 -2.77 -13.53 0.91
C ASP A 160 -4.10 -13.31 1.65
N GLU A 161 -5.18 -13.91 1.15
CA GLU A 161 -6.53 -13.79 1.71
C GLU A 161 -6.63 -14.33 3.14
N THR A 162 -5.86 -15.38 3.47
CA THR A 162 -5.86 -15.95 4.82
C THR A 162 -5.25 -14.97 5.81
N TYR A 163 -4.16 -14.32 5.43
CA TYR A 163 -3.52 -13.27 6.23
C TYR A 163 -4.44 -12.06 6.41
N ILE A 164 -5.08 -11.59 5.34
CA ILE A 164 -6.08 -10.50 5.37
C ILE A 164 -7.20 -10.86 6.35
N ARG A 165 -7.75 -12.07 6.25
CA ARG A 165 -8.82 -12.56 7.12
C ARG A 165 -8.38 -12.62 8.59
N GLU A 166 -7.15 -13.09 8.86
CA GLU A 166 -6.60 -13.13 10.22
C GLU A 166 -6.54 -11.73 10.84
N LYS A 167 -6.00 -10.75 10.11
CA LYS A 167 -5.86 -9.36 10.59
C LYS A 167 -7.22 -8.70 10.79
N LEU A 168 -8.16 -8.87 9.87
CA LEU A 168 -9.53 -8.41 10.04
C LEU A 168 -10.19 -9.00 11.29
N ARG A 169 -10.07 -10.32 11.49
CA ARG A 169 -10.62 -10.99 12.67
C ARG A 169 -10.01 -10.44 13.97
N ASN A 170 -8.71 -10.22 14.00
CA ASN A 170 -8.03 -9.65 15.17
C ASN A 170 -8.49 -8.21 15.42
N GLY A 171 -8.60 -7.38 14.38
CA GLY A 171 -9.13 -6.01 14.48
C GLY A 171 -10.56 -5.98 15.04
N LEU A 172 -11.45 -6.82 14.50
CA LEU A 172 -12.82 -6.95 15.01
C LEU A 172 -12.86 -7.41 16.47
N HIS A 173 -12.01 -8.36 16.85
CA HIS A 173 -11.91 -8.81 18.24
C HIS A 173 -11.52 -7.65 19.17
N ARG A 174 -10.53 -6.85 18.79
CA ARG A 174 -10.10 -5.65 19.53
C ARG A 174 -11.23 -4.61 19.66
N ILE A 175 -11.96 -4.33 18.58
CA ILE A 175 -13.14 -3.46 18.62
C ILE A 175 -14.17 -3.98 19.63
N THR A 176 -14.48 -5.28 19.61
CA THR A 176 -15.43 -5.85 20.58
C THR A 176 -14.92 -5.77 22.02
N GLY A 177 -13.62 -5.94 22.25
CA GLY A 177 -12.99 -5.75 23.57
C GLY A 177 -13.13 -4.31 24.09
N ALA A 178 -12.89 -3.32 23.21
CA ALA A 178 -13.10 -1.92 23.54
C ALA A 178 -14.56 -1.62 23.94
N LEU A 179 -15.52 -2.10 23.14
CA LEU A 179 -16.94 -1.90 23.42
C LEU A 179 -17.37 -2.60 24.72
N TYR A 180 -16.81 -3.76 25.02
CA TYR A 180 -17.06 -4.46 26.29
C TYR A 180 -16.65 -3.64 27.51
N GLU A 181 -15.48 -2.96 27.46
CA GLU A 181 -15.07 -2.05 28.54
C GLU A 181 -16.08 -0.91 28.73
N GLY A 182 -16.58 -0.33 27.63
CA GLY A 182 -17.63 0.71 27.66
C GLY A 182 -18.94 0.21 28.27
N VAL A 183 -19.43 -0.96 27.83
CA VAL A 183 -20.67 -1.55 28.35
C VAL A 183 -20.56 -1.90 29.84
N ARG A 184 -19.41 -2.40 30.29
CA ARG A 184 -19.23 -2.87 31.67
C ARG A 184 -19.05 -1.73 32.68
N HIS A 185 -18.48 -0.60 32.25
CA HIS A 185 -17.96 0.41 33.19
C HIS A 185 -18.46 1.84 32.96
N SER A 186 -19.15 2.12 31.85
CA SER A 186 -19.79 3.42 31.63
C SER A 186 -21.00 3.63 32.53
N GLU A 187 -21.27 4.89 32.91
CA GLU A 187 -22.53 5.30 33.53
C GLU A 187 -23.73 5.19 32.57
N GLN A 188 -23.45 5.16 31.25
CA GLN A 188 -24.44 4.98 30.20
C GLN A 188 -24.03 3.83 29.25
N PRO A 189 -24.15 2.56 29.68
CA PRO A 189 -23.74 1.38 28.89
C PRO A 189 -24.42 1.25 27.53
N SER A 190 -25.65 1.72 27.41
CA SER A 190 -26.46 1.63 26.18
C SER A 190 -25.83 2.37 25.00
N LEU A 191 -25.03 3.42 25.25
CA LEU A 191 -24.32 4.16 24.19
C LEU A 191 -23.22 3.33 23.52
N TYR A 192 -22.77 2.25 24.15
CA TYR A 192 -21.71 1.37 23.66
C TYR A 192 -22.24 0.00 23.20
N ASN A 193 -23.57 -0.18 23.19
CA ASN A 193 -24.21 -1.43 22.77
C ASN A 193 -24.61 -1.36 21.29
N PHE A 194 -23.76 -1.91 20.44
CA PHE A 194 -23.92 -1.94 18.98
C PHE A 194 -24.47 -3.28 18.46
N ARG A 195 -25.25 -4.02 19.26
CA ARG A 195 -25.80 -5.33 18.85
C ARG A 195 -26.68 -5.28 17.59
N SER A 196 -27.21 -4.11 17.23
CA SER A 196 -28.01 -3.89 16.03
C SER A 196 -27.19 -3.47 14.80
N THR A 197 -25.86 -3.41 14.90
CA THR A 197 -25.02 -3.04 13.75
C THR A 197 -25.13 -4.10 12.65
N TYR A 198 -25.50 -3.63 11.46
CA TYR A 198 -25.65 -4.43 10.26
C TYR A 198 -24.31 -4.54 9.51
N PHE A 199 -24.04 -5.71 8.92
CA PHE A 199 -22.94 -5.89 7.99
C PHE A 199 -23.52 -5.81 6.57
N PRO A 200 -23.05 -4.88 5.73
CA PRO A 200 -23.58 -4.70 4.38
C PRO A 200 -23.36 -5.95 3.52
N ASP A 201 -24.29 -6.21 2.62
CA ASP A 201 -24.24 -7.27 1.63
C ASP A 201 -24.45 -6.74 0.20
N GLU A 202 -24.35 -7.62 -0.80
CA GLU A 202 -24.43 -7.24 -2.23
C GLU A 202 -25.74 -6.54 -2.61
N ARG A 203 -26.78 -6.62 -1.77
CA ARG A 203 -28.07 -5.96 -2.01
C ARG A 203 -28.07 -4.48 -1.63
N ASP A 204 -27.00 -4.01 -0.99
CA ASP A 204 -26.82 -2.60 -0.61
C ASP A 204 -26.04 -1.77 -1.64
N ALA A 205 -25.50 -2.40 -2.69
CA ALA A 205 -24.65 -1.78 -3.71
C ALA A 205 -25.43 -1.28 -4.94
#